data_AF-A0A8J6QHU5-F1
#
_entry.id   AF-A0A8J6QHU5-F1
#
_cell.length_a   1.000
_cell.length_b   1.000
_cell.length_c   1.000
_cell.angle_alpha   90.00
_cell.angle_beta   90.00
_cell.angle_gamma   90.00
#
_symmetry.space_group_name_H-M   'P 1'
#
loop_
_entity.id
_entity.type
_entity.pdbx_description
1 polymer ?
#
loop_
_entity_poly.entity_id
_entity_poly.type
_entity_poly.pdbx_seq_one_letter_code
_entity_poly.pdbx_strand_id
1 'polypeptide(L)' 'MESKIQQVLQTPTFKKAVKKLKPNQKADLGKAVKELINEPEPSDWCLR' A
#
# COMPACT_ATOMS: atom_id res chain seq x y z
N MET A 1 -14.49 16.73 -4.87
CA MET A 1 -14.11 15.93 -6.05
C MET A 1 -13.33 14.74 -5.53
N GLU A 2 -13.84 13.53 -5.73
CA GLU A 2 -13.24 12.30 -5.20
C GLU A 2 -12.02 11.93 -6.06
N SER A 3 -10.85 11.79 -5.43
CA SER A 3 -9.59 11.45 -6.11
C SER A 3 -9.62 9.99 -6.56
N LYS A 4 -10.16 9.74 -7.75
CA LYS A 4 -10.20 8.39 -8.33
C LYS A 4 -8.77 7.95 -8.63
N ILE A 5 -8.25 6.95 -7.90
CA ILE A 5 -6.91 6.38 -8.16
C ILE A 5 -6.90 5.81 -9.57
N GLN A 6 -6.15 6.45 -10.49
CA GLN A 6 -6.16 6.07 -11.90
C GLN A 6 -5.28 4.85 -12.18
N GLN A 7 -4.17 4.69 -11.44
CA GLN A 7 -3.27 3.54 -11.61
C GLN A 7 -2.31 3.37 -10.42
N VAL A 8 -2.18 2.15 -9.91
CA VAL A 8 -1.15 1.80 -8.91
C VAL A 8 0.12 1.35 -9.63
N LEU A 9 1.21 2.12 -9.50
CA LEU A 9 2.50 1.77 -10.08
C LEU A 9 3.38 1.03 -9.06
N GLN A 10 3.61 -0.27 -9.29
CA GLN A 10 4.61 -1.02 -8.52
C GLN A 10 6.00 -0.84 -9.12
N THR A 11 6.93 -0.34 -8.31
CA THR A 11 8.32 -0.18 -8.74
C THR A 11 9.08 -1.52 -8.68
N PRO A 12 10.11 -1.70 -9.52
CA PRO A 12 10.98 -2.88 -9.44
C PRO A 12 11.66 -3.01 -8.06
N THR A 13 11.93 -1.88 -7.40
CA THR A 13 12.46 -1.82 -6.03
C THR A 13 11.46 -2.39 -5.03
N PHE A 14 10.19 -1.99 -5.11
CA PHE A 14 9.13 -2.55 -4.26
C PHE A 14 9.01 -4.07 -4.43
N LYS A 15 9.04 -4.56 -5.67
CA LYS A 15 8.98 -6.01 -5.95
C LYS A 15 10.16 -6.77 -5.33
N LYS A 16 11.37 -6.18 -5.33
CA LYS A 16 12.55 -6.77 -4.67
C LYS A 16 12.39 -6.77 -3.14
N ALA A 17 11.84 -5.71 -2.56
CA ALA A 17 11.60 -5.62 -1.12
C ALA A 17 10.58 -6.67 -0.65
N VAL A 18 9.46 -6.82 -1.35
CA VAL A 18 8.40 -7.81 -1.03
C VAL A 18 8.93 -9.24 -1.04
N LYS A 19 9.88 -9.56 -1.93
CA LYS A 19 10.51 -10.89 -1.99
C LYS A 19 11.35 -11.23 -0.75
N LYS A 20 11.85 -10.23 -0.02
CA LYS A 20 12.67 -10.42 1.19
C LYS A 20 11.82 -10.56 2.47
N LEU A 21 10.52 -10.30 2.39
CA LEU A 21 9.62 -10.38 3.53
C LEU A 21 9.28 -11.82 3.88
N LYS A 22 9.12 -12.08 5.17
CA LYS A 22 8.57 -13.35 5.67
C LYS A 22 7.08 -13.44 5.30
N PRO A 23 6.49 -14.66 5.25
CA PRO A 23 5.10 -14.85 4.84
C PRO A 23 4.08 -14.01 5.62
N ASN A 24 4.25 -13.88 6.94
CA ASN A 24 3.41 -13.05 7.80
C ASN A 24 3.53 -11.55 7.46
N GLN A 25 4.75 -11.04 7.35
CA GLN A 25 5.01 -9.64 6.99
C GLN A 25 4.45 -9.28 5.60
N LYS A 26 4.53 -10.21 4.66
CA LYS A 26 3.97 -10.04 3.31
C LYS A 26 2.44 -10.00 3.33
N ALA A 27 1.80 -10.81 4.19
CA ALA A 27 0.36 -10.79 4.37
C ALA A 27 -0.10 -9.44 4.96
N ASP A 28 0.59 -8.96 6.01
CA ASP A 28 0.30 -7.67 6.64
C ASP A 28 0.50 -6.51 5.65
N LEU A 29 1.61 -6.49 4.91
CA LEU A 29 1.86 -5.49 3.87
C LEU A 29 0.77 -5.52 2.80
N GLY A 30 0.36 -6.70 2.36
CA GLY A 30 -0.70 -6.86 1.36
C GLY A 30 -2.05 -6.30 1.83
N LYS A 31 -2.35 -6.43 3.13
CA LYS A 31 -3.55 -5.87 3.75
C LYS A 31 -3.48 -4.34 3.76
N ALA A 32 -2.38 -3.77 4.27
CA ALA A 32 -2.18 -2.32 4.34
C ALA A 32 -2.21 -1.65 2.94
N VAL A 33 -1.63 -2.30 1.92
CA VAL A 33 -1.69 -1.80 0.54
C VAL A 33 -3.11 -1.82 -0.02
N LYS A 34 -3.92 -2.84 0.29
CA LYS A 34 -5.33 -2.88 -0.13
C LYS A 34 -6.17 -1.80 0.54
N GLU A 35 -5.94 -1.59 1.84
CA GLU A 35 -6.59 -0.51 2.60
C GLU A 35 -6.26 0.86 1.97
N LEU A 36 -4.98 1.11 1.66
CA LEU A 36 -4.55 2.34 1.00
C LEU A 36 -5.13 2.52 -0.42
N ILE A 37 -5.36 1.44 -1.16
CA ILE A 37 -5.99 1.52 -2.49
C ILE A 37 -7.48 1.88 -2.37
N ASN A 38 -8.16 1.39 -1.33
CA ASN A 38 -9.56 1.69 -1.09
C ASN A 38 -9.74 3.09 -0.48
N GLU A 39 -8.80 3.51 0.37
CA GLU A 39 -8.78 4.78 1.07
C GLU A 39 -7.40 5.44 0.88
N PRO A 40 -7.19 6.17 -0.24
CA PRO A 40 -5.89 6.75 -0.60
C PRO A 40 -5.40 7.83 0.36
N GLU A 41 -6.32 8.45 1.10
CA GLU A 41 -6.00 9.29 2.24
C GLU A 41 -6.47 8.58 3.51
N PRO A 42 -5.63 7.75 4.13
CA PRO A 42 -5.90 7.29 5.48
C PRO A 42 -5.90 8.56 6.34
N SER A 43 -7.09 9.00 6.73
CA SER A 43 -7.33 10.20 7.54
C SER A 43 -6.46 10.26 8.80
N ASP A 44 -6.04 9.09 9.30
CA ASP A 44 -5.17 8.90 10.45
C ASP A 44 -3.70 9.35 10.22
N TRP A 45 -3.22 9.45 8.98
CA TRP A 45 -1.83 9.82 8.68
C TRP A 45 -1.56 11.32 8.79
N CYS A 46 -2.59 12.16 8.77
CA CYS A 46 -2.46 13.61 8.80
C CYS A 46 -2.66 14.23 10.21
N LEU A 47 -2.99 13.42 11.23
CA LEU A 47 -3.24 13.87 12.61
C LEU A 47 -2.00 13.81 13.53
N ARG A 48 -0.79 13.79 12.96
CA ARG A 48 0.46 13.74 13.74
C ARG A 48 1.43 14.84 13.37
#